data_AF-A0A7W7RF56-F1
#
_entry.id   AF-A0A7W7RF56-F1
#
_cell.length_a   1.000
_cell.length_b   1.000
_cell.length_c   1.000
_cell.angle_alpha   90.00
_cell.angle_beta   90.00
_cell.angle_gamma   90.00
#
_symmetry.space_group_name_H-M   'P 1'
#
loop_
_entity.id
_entity.type
_entity.pdbx_description
1 polymer ?
#
loop_
_entity_poly.entity_id
_entity_poly.type
_entity_poly.pdbx_seq_one_letter_code
_entity_poly.pdbx_strand_id
1 'polypeptide(L)'
;MSSAQSLGELVQEDCPFPAVPGRVGRHDVLVEQSAFGTSLYRIHDGRVLTLRANTGYREDVAAALLDAVERLVDTDTGALGRSVRLRPIDVTGFPLDRAALLGPGATRVFRDRPRLAECGYEVFAVHRTETADGDDHKVFAATVTGKNLGIREHDWTRDPRPRAEVRRLDGQPGGLYRRTRTSRRSTKPAFLPAERVLAQDAPNLLDGVHVSMRDVRGHELELRREWDRLCGTLRAPVPVPESAQEVGDVQFSVPRNEGWRLLGPVFRGDALDLAPLSDAAAEPPETMLHMSVSDRERRRHDDAVHPENLDGCLRWLRALAPSAGNFLVLEARSGGVVQVMWHEGERLWLETPEPERRRWRGRHVALEEAERMITILAREDRVAVDELGDLETGAF
;
A
#
# COMPACT_ATOMS: atom_id res chain seq x y z
N MET A 1 -18.13 -48.38 -23.15
CA MET A 1 -18.73 -47.27 -22.38
C MET A 1 -17.78 -46.97 -21.25
N SER A 2 -17.03 -45.87 -21.34
CA SER A 2 -16.13 -45.44 -20.25
C SER A 2 -17.01 -45.11 -19.04
N SER A 3 -16.76 -45.73 -17.89
CA SER A 3 -17.41 -45.33 -16.63
C SER A 3 -17.19 -43.83 -16.45
N ALA A 4 -18.27 -43.07 -16.24
CA ALA A 4 -18.13 -41.66 -15.90
C ALA A 4 -17.41 -41.61 -14.55
N GLN A 5 -16.18 -41.10 -14.57
CA GLN A 5 -15.36 -40.96 -13.39
C GLN A 5 -16.04 -40.02 -12.41
N SER A 6 -16.10 -40.41 -11.14
CA SER A 6 -16.69 -39.59 -10.08
C SER A 6 -15.85 -38.34 -9.83
N LEU A 7 -16.47 -37.27 -9.32
CA LEU A 7 -15.73 -36.06 -8.92
C LEU A 7 -14.70 -36.36 -7.81
N GLY A 8 -14.96 -37.36 -6.97
CA GLY A 8 -14.02 -37.81 -5.95
C GLY A 8 -12.74 -38.37 -6.58
N GLU A 9 -12.87 -39.24 -7.57
CA GLU A 9 -11.74 -39.77 -8.33
C GLU A 9 -10.99 -38.66 -9.08
N LEU A 10 -11.71 -37.70 -9.67
CA LEU A 10 -11.10 -36.55 -10.35
C LEU A 10 -10.31 -35.64 -9.41
N VAL A 11 -10.78 -35.45 -8.16
CA VAL A 11 -10.02 -34.72 -7.14
C VAL A 11 -8.72 -35.47 -6.82
N GLN A 12 -8.77 -36.80 -6.68
CA GLN A 12 -7.61 -37.62 -6.33
C GLN A 12 -6.54 -37.68 -7.43
N GLU A 13 -6.92 -37.75 -8.70
CA GLU A 13 -5.97 -37.90 -9.83
C GLU A 13 -4.89 -36.81 -9.87
N ASP A 14 -5.25 -35.59 -9.47
CA ASP A 14 -4.39 -34.42 -9.57
C ASP A 14 -3.87 -33.93 -8.20
N CYS A 15 -4.20 -34.63 -7.11
CA CYS A 15 -3.72 -34.29 -5.78
C CYS A 15 -2.31 -34.87 -5.55
N PRO A 16 -1.31 -34.04 -5.18
CA PRO A 16 0.04 -34.53 -4.90
C PRO A 16 0.10 -35.46 -3.68
N PHE A 17 -0.89 -35.35 -2.77
CA PHE A 17 -1.06 -36.23 -1.62
C PHE A 17 -2.49 -36.77 -1.60
N PRO A 18 -2.71 -38.02 -1.14
CA PRO A 18 -4.05 -38.60 -1.12
C PRO A 18 -4.97 -37.79 -0.19
N ALA A 19 -6.12 -37.35 -0.70
CA ALA A 19 -7.13 -36.71 0.12
C ALA A 19 -7.98 -37.79 0.80
N VAL A 20 -8.04 -37.80 2.13
CA VAL A 20 -8.77 -38.83 2.89
C VAL A 20 -10.16 -38.34 3.29
N PRO A 21 -11.21 -39.19 3.27
CA PRO A 21 -12.51 -38.81 3.80
C PRO A 21 -12.40 -38.34 5.26
N GLY A 22 -13.08 -37.25 5.56
CA GLY A 22 -13.13 -36.64 6.88
C GLY A 22 -14.40 -35.83 7.06
N ARG A 23 -14.52 -35.19 8.24
CA ARG A 23 -15.68 -34.36 8.58
C ARG A 23 -15.20 -33.08 9.24
N VAL A 24 -15.76 -31.96 8.81
CA VAL A 24 -15.48 -30.62 9.35
C VAL A 24 -16.82 -29.97 9.69
N GLY A 25 -17.11 -29.86 10.99
CA GLY A 25 -18.45 -29.51 11.47
C GLY A 25 -19.51 -30.47 10.94
N ARG A 26 -20.47 -29.96 10.15
CA ARG A 26 -21.52 -30.76 9.51
C ARG A 26 -21.20 -31.23 8.10
N HIS A 27 -20.03 -30.88 7.56
CA HIS A 27 -19.68 -31.13 6.17
C HIS A 27 -18.83 -32.38 6.04
N ASP A 28 -19.26 -33.30 5.19
CA ASP A 28 -18.41 -34.41 4.71
C ASP A 28 -17.44 -33.85 3.65
N VAL A 29 -16.15 -34.10 3.86
CA VAL A 29 -15.08 -33.53 3.04
C VAL A 29 -14.00 -34.57 2.74
N LEU A 30 -13.21 -34.34 1.71
CA LEU A 30 -11.90 -34.95 1.54
C LEU A 30 -10.85 -34.00 2.09
N VAL A 31 -9.95 -34.51 2.93
CA VAL A 31 -8.89 -33.75 3.60
C VAL A 31 -7.55 -34.16 3.03
N GLU A 32 -6.85 -33.23 2.41
CA GLU A 32 -5.46 -33.42 1.97
C GLU A 32 -4.54 -32.67 2.94
N GLN A 33 -3.65 -33.41 3.60
CA GLN A 33 -2.60 -32.85 4.46
C GLN A 33 -1.24 -33.02 3.78
N SER A 34 -0.48 -31.93 3.71
CA SER A 34 0.84 -31.89 3.09
C SER A 34 1.80 -31.00 3.87
N ALA A 35 3.08 -31.02 3.49
CA ALA A 35 4.06 -30.06 4.00
C ALA A 35 3.71 -28.59 3.65
N PHE A 36 2.80 -28.37 2.70
CA PHE A 36 2.34 -27.04 2.29
C PHE A 36 1.02 -26.63 2.96
N GLY A 37 0.48 -27.42 3.88
CA GLY A 37 -0.72 -27.13 4.64
C GLY A 37 -1.86 -28.13 4.43
N THR A 38 -3.08 -27.69 4.75
CA THR A 38 -4.31 -28.47 4.67
C THR A 38 -5.21 -27.93 3.56
N SER A 39 -5.64 -28.80 2.65
CA SER A 39 -6.68 -28.53 1.67
C SER A 39 -7.91 -29.37 1.98
N LEU A 40 -9.09 -28.78 1.89
CA LEU A 40 -10.37 -29.46 2.01
C LEU A 40 -11.08 -29.43 0.66
N TYR A 41 -11.75 -30.53 0.33
CA TYR A 41 -12.59 -30.65 -0.85
C TYR A 41 -13.96 -31.15 -0.44
N ARG A 42 -14.99 -30.33 -0.58
CA ARG A 42 -16.39 -30.73 -0.38
C ARG A 42 -17.01 -31.01 -1.75
N ILE A 43 -17.52 -32.22 -1.92
CA ILE A 43 -18.22 -32.63 -3.13
C ILE A 43 -19.71 -32.63 -2.84
N HIS A 44 -20.47 -31.77 -3.53
CA HIS A 44 -21.91 -31.63 -3.33
C HIS A 44 -22.57 -31.26 -4.66
N ASP A 45 -23.66 -31.95 -5.02
CA ASP A 45 -24.48 -31.66 -6.20
C ASP A 45 -23.69 -31.45 -7.50
N GLY A 46 -22.72 -32.33 -7.75
CA GLY A 46 -21.90 -32.27 -8.97
C GLY A 46 -20.87 -31.14 -8.98
N ARG A 47 -20.56 -30.55 -7.82
CA ARG A 47 -19.56 -29.49 -7.66
C ARG A 47 -18.46 -29.88 -6.69
N VAL A 48 -17.34 -29.20 -6.83
CA VAL A 48 -16.21 -29.30 -5.92
C VAL A 48 -15.93 -27.94 -5.32
N LEU A 49 -16.16 -27.80 -4.01
CA LEU A 49 -15.78 -26.62 -3.25
C LEU A 49 -14.43 -26.90 -2.59
N THR A 50 -13.43 -26.05 -2.80
CA THR A 50 -12.12 -26.19 -2.18
C THR A 50 -11.81 -25.04 -1.23
N LEU A 51 -11.14 -25.39 -0.14
CA LEU A 51 -10.65 -24.49 0.89
C LEU A 51 -9.20 -24.86 1.19
N ARG A 52 -8.31 -23.88 1.35
CA ARG A 52 -6.89 -24.16 1.59
C ARG A 52 -6.29 -23.26 2.67
N ALA A 53 -5.57 -23.89 3.60
CA ALA A 53 -4.83 -23.27 4.68
C ALA A 53 -3.37 -23.77 4.66
N ASN A 54 -2.44 -22.94 4.19
CA ASN A 54 -1.01 -23.23 4.23
C ASN A 54 -0.45 -23.11 5.65
N THR A 55 -1.03 -22.25 6.47
CA THR A 55 -0.62 -22.00 7.86
C THR A 55 -1.85 -21.63 8.68
N GLY A 56 -1.90 -22.05 9.95
CA GLY A 56 -2.98 -21.69 10.86
C GLY A 56 -4.31 -22.40 10.60
N TYR A 57 -4.30 -23.60 10.02
CA TYR A 57 -5.52 -24.38 9.86
C TYR A 57 -6.22 -24.56 11.21
N ARG A 58 -7.52 -24.25 11.24
CA ARG A 58 -8.41 -24.48 12.37
C ARG A 58 -9.73 -25.04 11.87
N GLU A 59 -10.23 -26.08 12.51
CA GLU A 59 -11.45 -26.78 12.06
C GLU A 59 -12.71 -25.92 12.21
N ASP A 60 -12.81 -25.12 13.28
CA ASP A 60 -13.92 -24.19 13.52
C ASP A 60 -14.02 -23.11 12.43
N VAL A 61 -12.88 -22.55 12.02
CA VAL A 61 -12.77 -21.61 10.91
C VAL A 61 -13.18 -22.28 9.60
N ALA A 62 -12.69 -23.49 9.33
CA ALA A 62 -13.03 -24.22 8.12
C ALA A 62 -14.53 -24.52 8.03
N ALA A 63 -15.15 -24.95 9.14
CA ALA A 63 -16.59 -25.18 9.21
C ALA A 63 -17.37 -23.88 8.95
N ALA A 64 -16.99 -22.76 9.57
CA ALA A 64 -17.64 -21.47 9.36
C ALA A 64 -17.53 -20.97 7.91
N LEU A 65 -16.37 -21.15 7.26
CA LEU A 65 -16.17 -20.80 5.85
C LEU A 65 -17.07 -21.62 4.93
N LEU A 66 -17.19 -22.93 5.17
CA LEU A 66 -18.07 -23.82 4.41
C LEU A 66 -19.56 -23.46 4.63
N ASP A 67 -19.96 -23.23 5.88
CA ASP A 67 -21.33 -22.84 6.24
C ASP A 67 -21.74 -21.52 5.58
N ALA A 68 -20.83 -20.53 5.55
CA ALA A 68 -21.12 -19.22 5.01
C ALA A 68 -21.42 -19.24 3.51
N VAL A 69 -20.78 -20.12 2.75
CA VAL A 69 -20.91 -20.17 1.28
C VAL A 69 -21.83 -21.28 0.78
N GLU A 70 -22.29 -22.20 1.63
CA GLU A 70 -23.12 -23.35 1.24
C GLU A 70 -24.32 -22.91 0.38
N ARG A 71 -25.12 -21.96 0.89
CA ARG A 71 -26.31 -21.46 0.18
C ARG A 71 -25.98 -20.75 -1.13
N LEU A 72 -24.80 -20.15 -1.25
CA LEU A 72 -24.37 -19.46 -2.46
C LEU A 72 -24.11 -20.43 -3.60
N VAL A 73 -23.49 -21.57 -3.27
CA VAL A 73 -23.24 -22.61 -4.26
C VAL A 73 -24.57 -23.11 -4.81
N ASP A 74 -25.57 -23.34 -3.96
CA ASP A 74 -26.85 -23.94 -4.38
C ASP A 74 -27.73 -23.00 -5.21
N THR A 75 -27.70 -21.70 -4.93
CA THR A 75 -28.65 -20.72 -5.50
C THR A 75 -28.14 -19.99 -6.75
N ASP A 76 -26.81 -19.87 -6.95
CA ASP A 76 -26.23 -18.88 -7.87
C ASP A 76 -25.43 -19.49 -9.03
N THR A 77 -25.92 -20.62 -9.53
CA THR A 77 -25.21 -21.57 -10.41
C THR A 77 -24.82 -20.99 -11.78
N GLY A 78 -25.54 -19.96 -12.24
CA GLY A 78 -25.21 -19.20 -13.45
C GLY A 78 -24.74 -17.77 -13.20
N ALA A 79 -24.94 -17.21 -12.00
CA ALA A 79 -24.75 -15.78 -11.75
C ALA A 79 -23.54 -15.42 -10.88
N LEU A 80 -22.82 -16.41 -10.32
CA LEU A 80 -21.46 -16.18 -9.80
C LEU A 80 -20.51 -15.69 -10.90
N GLY A 81 -20.69 -16.17 -12.14
CA GLY A 81 -20.03 -15.63 -13.34
C GLY A 81 -18.56 -15.26 -13.14
N ARG A 82 -18.24 -13.98 -13.29
CA ARG A 82 -16.89 -13.42 -13.08
C ARG A 82 -16.76 -12.66 -11.75
N SER A 83 -17.76 -12.69 -10.89
CA SER A 83 -17.84 -11.87 -9.69
C SER A 83 -17.48 -12.67 -8.44
N VAL A 84 -16.86 -12.00 -7.47
CA VAL A 84 -16.62 -12.53 -6.13
C VAL A 84 -17.87 -12.34 -5.28
N ARG A 85 -18.21 -13.35 -4.48
CA ARG A 85 -19.26 -13.24 -3.47
C ARG A 85 -18.69 -13.32 -2.07
N LEU A 86 -19.04 -12.38 -1.20
CA LEU A 86 -18.60 -12.34 0.18
C LEU A 86 -19.73 -12.74 1.12
N ARG A 87 -19.41 -13.55 2.13
CA ARG A 87 -20.33 -13.89 3.22
C ARG A 87 -19.66 -13.67 4.56
N PRO A 88 -20.37 -13.10 5.56
CA PRO A 88 -19.80 -12.92 6.89
C PRO A 88 -19.49 -14.27 7.53
N ILE A 89 -18.38 -14.33 8.25
CA ILE A 89 -18.09 -15.37 9.23
C ILE A 89 -17.84 -14.69 10.58
N ASP A 90 -18.14 -15.39 11.65
CA ASP A 90 -17.87 -14.95 13.01
C ASP A 90 -17.24 -16.11 13.77
N VAL A 91 -15.93 -16.02 13.99
CA VAL A 91 -15.15 -17.06 14.66
C VAL A 91 -14.24 -16.39 15.68
N THR A 92 -14.42 -16.73 16.95
CA THR A 92 -13.68 -16.13 18.05
C THR A 92 -12.17 -16.25 17.85
N GLY A 93 -11.48 -15.11 17.97
CA GLY A 93 -10.02 -15.02 17.84
C GLY A 93 -9.50 -15.27 16.42
N PHE A 94 -10.36 -15.23 15.40
CA PHE A 94 -9.95 -15.30 14.01
C PHE A 94 -9.90 -13.90 13.38
N PRO A 95 -8.77 -13.47 12.78
CA PRO A 95 -8.60 -12.09 12.32
C PRO A 95 -9.36 -11.76 11.03
N LEU A 96 -9.85 -12.76 10.30
CA LEU A 96 -10.56 -12.60 9.02
C LEU A 96 -12.06 -12.84 9.24
N ASP A 97 -12.91 -12.07 8.58
CA ASP A 97 -14.34 -11.99 8.91
C ASP A 97 -15.27 -12.17 7.70
N ARG A 98 -14.71 -12.62 6.57
CA ARG A 98 -15.46 -12.95 5.35
C ARG A 98 -14.95 -14.25 4.72
N ALA A 99 -15.91 -15.03 4.20
CA ALA A 99 -15.68 -16.05 3.19
C ALA A 99 -15.85 -15.44 1.80
N ALA A 100 -14.80 -15.44 0.98
CA ALA A 100 -14.87 -15.04 -0.41
C ALA A 100 -14.99 -16.28 -1.32
N LEU A 101 -16.11 -16.38 -2.03
CA LEU A 101 -16.40 -17.46 -2.98
C LEU A 101 -16.07 -17.02 -4.40
N LEU A 102 -15.22 -17.78 -5.07
CA LEU A 102 -14.93 -17.66 -6.49
C LEU A 102 -15.53 -18.84 -7.24
N GLY A 103 -16.26 -18.55 -8.32
CA GLY A 103 -16.91 -19.56 -9.15
C GLY A 103 -15.97 -20.24 -10.17
N PRO A 104 -16.54 -21.16 -10.97
CA PRO A 104 -15.84 -21.85 -12.05
C PRO A 104 -15.08 -20.91 -12.99
N GLY A 105 -13.87 -21.33 -13.38
CA GLY A 105 -12.98 -20.55 -14.27
C GLY A 105 -12.31 -19.31 -13.65
N ALA A 106 -12.69 -18.89 -12.44
CA ALA A 106 -12.09 -17.75 -11.75
C ALA A 106 -10.90 -18.14 -10.85
N THR A 107 -10.80 -19.41 -10.49
CA THR A 107 -9.79 -19.95 -9.55
C THR A 107 -8.53 -20.38 -10.29
N ARG A 108 -7.37 -20.37 -9.61
CA ARG A 108 -6.14 -20.94 -10.19
C ARG A 108 -6.07 -22.45 -9.99
N VAL A 109 -6.60 -22.94 -8.87
CA VAL A 109 -6.57 -24.37 -8.49
C VAL A 109 -7.15 -25.26 -9.59
N PHE A 110 -8.25 -24.85 -10.23
CA PHE A 110 -8.90 -25.63 -11.27
C PHE A 110 -8.57 -25.20 -12.68
N ARG A 111 -7.82 -24.10 -12.88
CA ARG A 111 -7.51 -23.59 -14.22
C ARG A 111 -6.77 -24.62 -15.07
N ASP A 112 -5.86 -25.34 -14.45
CA ASP A 112 -5.04 -26.36 -15.11
C ASP A 112 -5.71 -27.75 -15.07
N ARG A 113 -6.95 -27.84 -14.58
CA ARG A 113 -7.76 -29.06 -14.45
C ARG A 113 -9.07 -28.93 -15.22
N PRO A 114 -9.09 -29.13 -16.55
CA PRO A 114 -10.24 -28.83 -17.41
C PRO A 114 -11.55 -29.47 -16.94
N ARG A 115 -11.48 -30.70 -16.40
CA ARG A 115 -12.66 -31.43 -15.90
C ARG A 115 -13.25 -30.86 -14.61
N LEU A 116 -12.45 -30.15 -13.81
CA LEU A 116 -12.87 -29.50 -12.58
C LEU A 116 -13.10 -27.99 -12.77
N ALA A 117 -12.54 -27.40 -13.84
CA ALA A 117 -12.65 -25.96 -14.13
C ALA A 117 -14.10 -25.46 -14.22
N GLU A 118 -15.03 -26.31 -14.68
CA GLU A 118 -16.44 -25.98 -14.90
C GLU A 118 -17.31 -26.18 -13.65
N CYS A 119 -16.86 -26.98 -12.68
CA CYS A 119 -17.64 -27.33 -11.47
C CYS A 119 -16.93 -26.95 -10.15
N GLY A 120 -15.74 -26.38 -10.26
CA GLY A 120 -14.84 -26.08 -9.15
C GLY A 120 -15.01 -24.66 -8.62
N TYR A 121 -15.17 -24.56 -7.30
CA TYR A 121 -15.31 -23.31 -6.56
C TYR A 121 -14.19 -23.24 -5.52
N GLU A 122 -13.66 -22.05 -5.29
CA GLU A 122 -12.63 -21.83 -4.26
C GLU A 122 -13.12 -20.80 -3.25
N VAL A 123 -12.87 -21.11 -1.98
CA VAL A 123 -13.23 -20.27 -0.84
C VAL A 123 -11.95 -19.75 -0.22
N PHE A 124 -11.90 -18.43 -0.02
CA PHE A 124 -10.81 -17.76 0.66
C PHE A 124 -11.31 -17.15 1.96
N ALA A 125 -10.52 -17.26 3.02
CA ALA A 125 -10.68 -16.43 4.20
C ALA A 125 -10.09 -15.05 3.90
N VAL A 126 -10.91 -14.01 3.99
CA VAL A 126 -10.50 -12.62 3.75
C VAL A 126 -11.10 -11.71 4.81
N HIS A 127 -10.54 -10.52 4.95
CA HIS A 127 -11.14 -9.47 5.76
C HIS A 127 -12.02 -8.55 4.90
N ARG A 128 -13.09 -7.99 5.48
CA ARG A 128 -14.06 -7.10 4.81
C ARG A 128 -13.44 -5.88 4.12
N THR A 129 -12.18 -5.56 4.42
CA THR A 129 -11.45 -4.40 3.88
C THR A 129 -10.52 -4.74 2.71
N GLU A 130 -10.42 -6.02 2.33
CA GLU A 130 -9.48 -6.51 1.30
C GLU A 130 -10.11 -6.62 -0.09
N THR A 131 -11.43 -6.82 -0.13
CA THR A 131 -12.22 -6.98 -1.36
C THR A 131 -13.68 -6.61 -1.10
N ALA A 132 -14.40 -6.19 -2.15
CA ALA A 132 -15.82 -5.89 -2.09
C ALA A 132 -16.66 -7.04 -2.68
N ASP A 133 -17.89 -7.18 -2.18
CA ASP A 133 -18.87 -8.08 -2.79
C ASP A 133 -19.20 -7.62 -4.22
N GLY A 134 -19.18 -8.54 -5.18
CA GLY A 134 -19.36 -8.24 -6.59
C GLY A 134 -18.10 -7.82 -7.35
N ASP A 135 -16.94 -7.70 -6.68
CA ASP A 135 -15.65 -7.46 -7.35
C ASP A 135 -15.45 -8.43 -8.53
N ASP A 136 -14.94 -7.96 -9.66
CA ASP A 136 -14.52 -8.86 -10.74
C ASP A 136 -13.35 -9.74 -10.23
N HIS A 137 -13.38 -11.03 -10.54
CA HIS A 137 -12.38 -12.00 -10.09
C HIS A 137 -10.95 -11.63 -10.52
N LYS A 138 -10.75 -10.84 -11.58
CA LYS A 138 -9.41 -10.34 -11.95
C LYS A 138 -8.93 -9.26 -10.99
N VAL A 139 -9.83 -8.41 -10.49
CA VAL A 139 -9.53 -7.45 -9.43
C VAL A 139 -9.15 -8.21 -8.18
N PHE A 140 -9.99 -9.16 -7.74
CA PHE A 140 -9.68 -10.04 -6.61
C PHE A 140 -8.36 -10.79 -6.78
N ALA A 141 -8.12 -11.38 -7.96
CA ALA A 141 -6.90 -12.12 -8.22
C ALA A 141 -5.66 -11.23 -8.21
N ALA A 142 -5.78 -9.97 -8.65
CA ALA A 142 -4.71 -8.99 -8.59
C ALA A 142 -4.43 -8.55 -7.15
N THR A 143 -5.46 -8.47 -6.29
CA THR A 143 -5.36 -7.92 -4.94
C THR A 143 -5.06 -8.99 -3.88
N VAL A 144 -5.85 -10.05 -3.82
CA VAL A 144 -5.77 -11.10 -2.79
C VAL A 144 -4.77 -12.18 -3.15
N THR A 145 -4.89 -12.80 -4.33
CA THR A 145 -3.97 -13.88 -4.78
C THR A 145 -2.73 -13.36 -5.53
N GLY A 146 -2.61 -12.03 -5.61
CA GLY A 146 -1.64 -11.33 -6.44
C GLY A 146 -0.55 -10.67 -5.62
N LYS A 147 0.47 -10.14 -6.31
CA LYS A 147 1.57 -9.44 -5.65
C LYS A 147 1.22 -8.02 -5.17
N ASN A 148 0.03 -7.50 -5.50
CA ASN A 148 -0.28 -6.10 -5.24
C ASN A 148 -0.44 -5.81 -3.74
N LEU A 149 -1.24 -6.60 -3.02
CA LEU A 149 -1.35 -6.46 -1.55
C LEU A 149 -0.31 -7.31 -0.80
N GLY A 150 0.34 -8.24 -1.51
CA GLY A 150 1.26 -9.21 -0.90
C GLY A 150 0.56 -10.06 0.18
N ILE A 151 -0.75 -10.26 0.05
CA ILE A 151 -1.52 -11.12 0.92
C ILE A 151 -1.03 -12.55 0.73
N ARG A 152 -0.85 -13.26 1.85
CA ARG A 152 -0.65 -14.71 1.86
C ARG A 152 -2.04 -15.33 2.06
N GLU A 153 -2.77 -15.50 0.98
CA GLU A 153 -4.21 -15.82 0.98
C GLU A 153 -4.57 -17.12 1.70
N HIS A 154 -3.61 -18.04 1.82
CA HIS A 154 -3.76 -19.31 2.54
C HIS A 154 -3.12 -19.29 3.94
N ASP A 155 -2.56 -18.19 4.41
CA ASP A 155 -2.11 -18.01 5.79
C ASP A 155 -3.28 -17.48 6.61
N TRP A 156 -3.89 -18.35 7.42
CA TRP A 156 -5.05 -18.03 8.24
C TRP A 156 -4.68 -17.30 9.55
N THR A 157 -3.40 -17.19 9.87
CA THR A 157 -2.93 -16.45 11.06
C THR A 157 -2.57 -15.00 10.77
N ARG A 158 -2.60 -14.58 9.51
CA ARG A 158 -2.17 -13.25 9.09
C ARG A 158 -3.13 -12.16 9.59
N ASP A 159 -2.58 -10.98 9.77
CA ASP A 159 -3.37 -9.77 9.96
C ASP A 159 -4.08 -9.35 8.65
N PRO A 160 -5.25 -8.68 8.75
CA PRO A 160 -5.90 -8.04 7.62
C PRO A 160 -5.00 -7.01 6.93
N ARG A 161 -5.12 -6.91 5.61
CA ARG A 161 -4.41 -5.91 4.79
C ARG A 161 -5.37 -5.03 4.02
N PRO A 162 -5.89 -3.96 4.63
CA PRO A 162 -6.84 -3.06 3.98
C PRO A 162 -6.38 -2.62 2.60
N ARG A 163 -7.27 -2.75 1.63
CA ARG A 163 -7.05 -2.34 0.24
C ARG A 163 -7.50 -0.89 0.04
N ALA A 164 -6.68 -0.12 -0.65
CA ALA A 164 -7.05 1.16 -1.22
C ALA A 164 -6.94 1.10 -2.76
N GLU A 165 -7.95 1.64 -3.42
CA GLU A 165 -7.92 2.03 -4.82
C GLU A 165 -7.33 3.44 -4.91
N VAL A 166 -6.10 3.55 -5.42
CA VAL A 166 -5.36 4.81 -5.49
C VAL A 166 -5.41 5.38 -6.90
N ARG A 167 -5.76 6.67 -6.99
CA ARG A 167 -5.80 7.44 -8.23
C ARG A 167 -5.06 8.76 -8.02
N ARG A 168 -4.29 9.17 -9.02
CA ARG A 168 -3.76 10.53 -9.07
C ARG A 168 -4.80 11.45 -9.68
N LEU A 169 -5.01 12.62 -9.08
CA LEU A 169 -6.01 13.60 -9.49
C LEU A 169 -5.42 14.72 -10.37
N ASP A 170 -4.11 14.97 -10.26
CA ASP A 170 -3.43 15.97 -11.09
C ASP A 170 -2.82 15.38 -12.38
N GLY A 171 -2.59 16.23 -13.38
CA GLY A 171 -2.03 15.87 -14.68
C GLY A 171 -0.53 16.13 -14.85
N GLN A 172 0.20 16.50 -13.78
CA GLN A 172 1.57 16.98 -13.90
C GLN A 172 2.58 15.89 -14.32
N PRO A 173 3.73 16.26 -14.91
CA PRO A 173 4.78 15.31 -15.23
C PRO A 173 5.45 14.65 -14.00
N GLY A 174 6.01 13.44 -14.19
CA GLY A 174 6.78 12.69 -13.17
C GLY A 174 5.96 12.12 -11.99
N GLY A 175 6.62 11.41 -11.05
CA GLY A 175 6.05 11.06 -9.73
C GLY A 175 5.30 9.71 -9.61
N LEU A 176 4.99 9.35 -8.36
CA LEU A 176 4.21 8.16 -7.99
C LEU A 176 2.86 8.14 -8.73
N TYR A 177 2.37 6.94 -9.02
CA TYR A 177 1.09 6.69 -9.69
C TYR A 177 0.95 7.27 -11.10
N ARG A 178 2.04 7.73 -11.74
CA ARG A 178 2.03 8.22 -13.12
C ARG A 178 2.39 7.16 -14.15
N ARG A 179 1.88 7.36 -15.37
CA ARG A 179 2.31 6.76 -16.65
C ARG A 179 3.77 7.14 -16.95
N THR A 180 4.69 6.18 -16.98
CA THR A 180 6.01 6.39 -17.61
C THR A 180 5.97 5.92 -19.06
N ARG A 181 6.89 6.41 -19.90
CA ARG A 181 6.98 6.03 -21.33
C ARG A 181 7.22 4.52 -21.52
N THR A 182 7.74 3.87 -20.48
CA THR A 182 8.06 2.43 -20.41
C THR A 182 7.06 1.63 -19.57
N SER A 183 6.26 2.26 -18.69
CA SER A 183 5.23 1.57 -17.90
C SER A 183 3.85 1.69 -18.57
N ARG A 184 3.35 0.56 -19.08
CA ARG A 184 1.98 0.42 -19.62
C ARG A 184 0.87 0.51 -18.56
N ARG A 185 1.16 0.88 -17.30
CA ARG A 185 0.16 1.10 -16.24
C ARG A 185 -0.24 2.58 -16.28
N SER A 186 -1.01 2.98 -17.30
CA SER A 186 -2.48 2.97 -17.34
C SER A 186 -3.07 4.01 -16.39
N THR A 187 -3.98 4.85 -16.90
CA THR A 187 -4.98 5.65 -16.15
C THR A 187 -5.89 4.79 -15.26
N LYS A 188 -5.54 3.52 -15.06
CA LYS A 188 -6.29 2.60 -14.24
C LYS A 188 -5.88 2.81 -12.80
N PRO A 189 -6.84 2.76 -11.87
CA PRO A 189 -6.52 2.77 -10.47
C PRO A 189 -5.50 1.70 -10.11
N ALA A 190 -4.62 2.03 -9.17
CA ALA A 190 -3.72 1.07 -8.55
C ALA A 190 -4.40 0.53 -7.29
N PHE A 191 -4.51 -0.78 -7.16
CA PHE A 191 -4.96 -1.40 -5.91
C PHE A 191 -3.73 -1.71 -5.05
N LEU A 192 -3.62 -1.07 -3.89
CA LEU A 192 -2.46 -1.14 -3.00
C LEU A 192 -2.88 -1.32 -1.55
N PRO A 193 -1.99 -1.80 -0.66
CA PRO A 193 -2.24 -1.75 0.78
C PRO A 193 -2.40 -0.28 1.21
N ALA A 194 -3.49 0.04 1.90
CA ALA A 194 -3.73 1.39 2.40
C ALA A 194 -2.59 1.87 3.31
N GLU A 195 -2.03 0.96 4.12
CA GLU A 195 -0.87 1.21 4.97
C GLU A 195 0.35 1.64 4.18
N ARG A 196 0.69 0.93 3.10
CA ARG A 196 1.80 1.31 2.23
C ARG A 196 1.61 2.73 1.70
N VAL A 197 0.39 3.04 1.26
CA VAL A 197 0.12 4.35 0.68
C VAL A 197 0.27 5.45 1.74
N LEU A 198 -0.33 5.28 2.92
CA LEU A 198 -0.32 6.32 3.96
C LEU A 198 0.97 6.40 4.77
N ALA A 199 1.72 5.30 4.92
CA ALA A 199 2.95 5.26 5.71
C ALA A 199 4.22 5.42 4.86
N GLN A 200 4.18 5.15 3.56
CA GLN A 200 5.38 5.16 2.70
C GLN A 200 5.24 6.10 1.50
N ASP A 201 4.14 6.03 0.77
CA ASP A 201 4.02 6.76 -0.49
C ASP A 201 3.56 8.23 -0.28
N ALA A 202 2.53 8.45 0.54
CA ALA A 202 1.95 9.76 0.85
C ALA A 202 2.94 10.74 1.51
N PRO A 203 3.74 10.34 2.52
CA PRO A 203 4.70 11.23 3.16
C PRO A 203 5.79 11.77 2.21
N ASN A 204 5.97 11.11 1.06
CA ASN A 204 6.98 11.40 0.06
C ASN A 204 6.40 11.97 -1.24
N LEU A 205 5.12 12.35 -1.27
CA LEU A 205 4.53 13.01 -2.43
C LEU A 205 5.28 14.31 -2.74
N LEU A 206 5.40 14.67 -4.01
CA LEU A 206 5.91 15.99 -4.39
C LEU A 206 4.85 17.05 -4.12
N ASP A 207 5.29 18.29 -3.91
CA ASP A 207 4.37 19.41 -3.78
C ASP A 207 3.48 19.53 -5.04
N GLY A 208 2.20 19.81 -4.83
CA GLY A 208 1.20 19.90 -5.91
C GLY A 208 0.68 18.55 -6.43
N VAL A 209 1.17 17.42 -5.91
CA VAL A 209 0.62 16.10 -6.24
C VAL A 209 -0.61 15.81 -5.38
N HIS A 210 -1.72 15.49 -6.05
CA HIS A 210 -3.00 15.15 -5.43
C HIS A 210 -3.36 13.69 -5.71
N VAL A 211 -3.72 12.96 -4.67
CA VAL A 211 -4.16 11.57 -4.79
C VAL A 211 -5.51 11.36 -4.11
N SER A 212 -6.35 10.53 -4.71
CA SER A 212 -7.54 9.97 -4.09
C SER A 212 -7.26 8.52 -3.73
N MET A 213 -7.65 8.12 -2.52
CA MET A 213 -7.66 6.75 -2.05
C MET A 213 -9.09 6.37 -1.72
N ARG A 214 -9.61 5.34 -2.38
CA ARG A 214 -10.94 4.79 -2.08
C ARG A 214 -10.84 3.40 -1.50
N ASP A 215 -11.46 3.17 -0.34
CA ASP A 215 -11.53 1.85 0.26
C ASP A 215 -12.66 0.99 -0.33
N VAL A 216 -12.73 -0.29 0.05
CA VAL A 216 -13.75 -1.22 -0.46
C VAL A 216 -15.16 -0.94 0.03
N ARG A 217 -15.32 -0.12 1.08
CA ARG A 217 -16.61 0.30 1.63
C ARG A 217 -17.08 1.64 1.04
N GLY A 218 -16.25 2.29 0.24
CA GLY A 218 -16.58 3.55 -0.42
C GLY A 218 -16.15 4.80 0.34
N HIS A 219 -15.35 4.68 1.41
CA HIS A 219 -14.67 5.83 2.00
C HIS A 219 -13.67 6.36 1.00
N GLU A 220 -13.69 7.66 0.75
CA GLU A 220 -12.77 8.33 -0.14
C GLU A 220 -11.94 9.35 0.62
N LEU A 221 -10.63 9.22 0.51
CA LEU A 221 -9.66 10.11 1.09
C LEU A 221 -8.94 10.83 -0.05
N GLU A 222 -9.24 12.10 -0.24
CA GLU A 222 -8.44 12.99 -1.08
C GLU A 222 -7.34 13.59 -0.22
N LEU A 223 -6.09 13.45 -0.64
CA LEU A 223 -4.94 13.95 0.11
C LEU A 223 -3.87 14.54 -0.80
N ARG A 224 -3.12 15.47 -0.23
CA ARG A 224 -1.89 16.06 -0.78
C ARG A 224 -0.88 16.26 0.34
N ARG A 225 0.40 16.34 -0.03
CA ARG A 225 1.42 16.82 0.90
C ARG A 225 1.55 18.33 0.78
N GLU A 226 1.52 19.01 1.92
CA GLU A 226 1.87 20.41 2.08
C GLU A 226 3.04 20.49 3.06
N TRP A 227 4.25 20.61 2.52
CA TRP A 227 5.47 20.59 3.34
C TRP A 227 5.54 19.34 4.26
N ASP A 228 5.50 19.53 5.57
CA ASP A 228 5.56 18.48 6.59
C ASP A 228 4.20 17.83 6.91
N ARG A 229 3.13 18.22 6.20
CA ARG A 229 1.75 17.80 6.48
C ARG A 229 1.14 17.00 5.35
N LEU A 230 0.28 16.06 5.70
CA LEU A 230 -0.76 15.51 4.83
C LEU A 230 -2.06 16.25 5.09
N CYS A 231 -2.57 16.92 4.07
CA CYS A 231 -3.80 17.70 4.13
C CYS A 231 -4.82 17.13 3.14
N GLY A 232 -6.11 17.24 3.47
CA GLY A 232 -7.12 16.77 2.55
C GLY A 232 -8.52 16.66 3.15
N THR A 233 -9.35 15.89 2.46
CA THR A 233 -10.74 15.64 2.82
C THR A 233 -11.02 14.15 2.87
N LEU A 234 -11.60 13.70 3.97
CA LEU A 234 -12.18 12.36 4.09
C LEU A 234 -13.69 12.46 3.88
N ARG A 235 -14.19 11.69 2.91
CA ARG A 235 -15.62 11.53 2.62
C ARG A 235 -16.05 10.13 2.99
N ALA A 236 -16.95 10.03 3.96
CA ALA A 236 -17.62 8.79 4.26
C ALA A 236 -18.73 8.53 3.22
N PRO A 237 -19.00 7.27 2.86
CA PRO A 237 -20.19 6.97 2.07
C PRO A 237 -21.43 7.41 2.85
N VAL A 238 -22.40 8.04 2.16
CA VAL A 238 -23.67 8.43 2.77
C VAL A 238 -24.31 7.20 3.43
N PRO A 239 -24.59 7.23 4.74
CA PRO A 239 -25.14 6.07 5.41
C PRO A 239 -26.50 5.69 4.83
N VAL A 240 -26.71 4.38 4.70
CA VAL A 240 -28.04 3.82 4.43
C VAL A 240 -28.95 4.12 5.65
N PRO A 241 -30.22 4.50 5.48
CA PRO A 241 -30.90 5.50 6.32
C PRO A 241 -31.25 5.16 7.78
N GLU A 242 -30.77 4.09 8.41
CA GLU A 242 -31.41 3.62 9.65
C GLU A 242 -30.74 4.03 10.97
N SER A 243 -29.51 4.57 11.00
CA SER A 243 -28.93 5.00 12.31
C SER A 243 -27.65 5.84 12.32
N ALA A 244 -27.04 6.18 11.19
CA ALA A 244 -25.76 6.90 11.21
C ALA A 244 -25.95 8.41 11.00
N GLN A 245 -25.43 9.18 11.95
CA GLN A 245 -25.17 10.61 11.81
C GLN A 245 -24.44 10.86 10.50
N GLU A 246 -24.94 11.78 9.66
CA GLU A 246 -24.23 12.20 8.46
C GLU A 246 -22.88 12.80 8.88
N VAL A 247 -21.81 12.03 8.73
CA VAL A 247 -20.46 12.55 8.80
C VAL A 247 -20.23 13.23 7.46
N GLY A 248 -20.45 14.54 7.42
CA GLY A 248 -20.09 15.37 6.28
C GLY A 248 -18.57 15.30 6.00
N ASP A 249 -18.14 15.93 4.91
CA ASP A 249 -16.72 16.00 4.52
C ASP A 249 -15.84 16.46 5.70
N VAL A 250 -14.93 15.58 6.14
CA VAL A 250 -13.99 15.86 7.23
C VAL A 250 -12.69 16.40 6.65
N GLN A 251 -12.39 17.66 6.92
CA GLN A 251 -11.08 18.23 6.60
C GLN A 251 -10.04 17.78 7.63
N PHE A 252 -8.84 17.47 7.18
CA PHE A 252 -7.73 17.10 8.07
C PHE A 252 -6.42 17.75 7.62
N SER A 253 -5.53 17.94 8.59
CA SER A 253 -4.12 18.30 8.41
C SER A 253 -3.32 17.60 9.50
N VAL A 254 -2.51 16.62 9.11
CA VAL A 254 -1.77 15.76 10.05
C VAL A 254 -0.28 15.72 9.70
N PRO A 255 0.62 15.49 10.66
CA PRO A 255 2.04 15.27 10.36
C PRO A 255 2.21 14.16 9.32
N ARG A 256 3.08 14.37 8.33
CA ARG A 256 3.13 13.50 7.15
C ARG A 256 3.42 12.04 7.46
N ASN A 257 4.23 11.79 8.48
CA ASN A 257 4.64 10.45 8.91
C ASN A 257 3.60 9.76 9.80
N GLU A 258 2.56 10.48 10.24
CA GLU A 258 1.50 9.97 11.13
C GLU A 258 0.23 9.55 10.35
N GLY A 259 0.25 9.68 9.02
CA GLY A 259 -0.90 9.42 8.16
C GLY A 259 -1.54 8.05 8.39
N TRP A 260 -0.76 6.98 8.49
CA TRP A 260 -1.32 5.65 8.75
C TRP A 260 -1.87 5.49 10.17
N ARG A 261 -1.17 6.01 11.20
CA ARG A 261 -1.66 5.90 12.58
C ARG A 261 -3.02 6.60 12.74
N LEU A 262 -3.17 7.77 12.12
CA LEU A 262 -4.32 8.64 12.28
C LEU A 262 -5.47 8.32 11.31
N LEU A 263 -5.18 8.00 10.05
CA LEU A 263 -6.20 7.75 9.02
C LEU A 263 -6.38 6.25 8.72
N GLY A 264 -5.45 5.40 9.12
CA GLY A 264 -5.54 3.94 8.96
C GLY A 264 -6.77 3.28 9.60
N PRO A 265 -7.27 3.73 10.78
CA PRO A 265 -8.51 3.21 11.36
C PRO A 265 -9.68 3.24 10.37
N VAL A 266 -9.79 4.31 9.56
CA VAL A 266 -10.81 4.43 8.49
C VAL A 266 -10.76 3.22 7.58
N PHE A 267 -9.57 2.81 7.12
CA PHE A 267 -9.37 1.71 6.19
C PHE A 267 -9.46 0.33 6.85
N ARG A 268 -9.20 0.23 8.16
CA ARG A 268 -9.27 -1.04 8.90
C ARG A 268 -10.68 -1.52 9.20
N GLY A 269 -11.69 -0.66 9.15
CA GLY A 269 -13.02 -1.05 9.64
C GLY A 269 -13.41 -0.39 10.94
N ASP A 270 -12.50 0.36 11.56
CA ASP A 270 -12.66 0.92 12.89
C ASP A 270 -13.60 2.15 12.84
N ALA A 271 -14.19 2.49 13.98
CA ALA A 271 -14.88 3.76 14.12
C ALA A 271 -13.87 4.91 13.98
N LEU A 272 -14.22 5.92 13.18
CA LEU A 272 -13.38 7.10 13.02
C LEU A 272 -13.47 7.96 14.27
N ASP A 273 -12.35 8.06 14.99
CA ASP A 273 -12.17 9.06 16.05
C ASP A 273 -11.55 10.33 15.44
N LEU A 274 -12.27 11.44 15.55
CA LEU A 274 -11.84 12.75 15.04
C LEU A 274 -10.95 13.51 16.03
N ALA A 275 -10.92 13.12 17.31
CA ALA A 275 -10.13 13.83 18.31
C ALA A 275 -8.62 13.78 17.99
N PRO A 276 -8.02 12.61 17.64
CA PRO A 276 -6.61 12.54 17.27
C PRO A 276 -6.24 13.35 16.02
N LEU A 277 -7.18 13.53 15.08
CA LEU A 277 -6.96 14.36 13.88
C LEU A 277 -6.88 15.84 14.25
N SER A 278 -7.67 16.26 15.23
CA SER A 278 -7.71 17.65 15.71
C SER A 278 -6.47 17.98 16.54
N ASP A 279 -6.04 17.06 17.41
CA ASP A 279 -4.83 17.21 18.21
C ASP A 279 -3.57 17.26 17.33
N ALA A 280 -3.47 16.36 16.34
CA ALA A 280 -2.36 16.30 15.41
C ALA A 280 -2.23 17.60 14.58
N ALA A 281 -3.33 18.28 14.30
CA ALA A 281 -3.31 19.56 13.59
C ALA A 281 -2.62 20.67 14.40
N ALA A 282 -2.58 20.56 15.74
CA ALA A 282 -1.95 21.54 16.63
C ALA A 282 -0.46 21.25 16.92
N GLU A 283 0.06 20.09 16.50
CA GLU A 283 1.48 19.75 16.69
C GLU A 283 2.39 20.77 15.98
N PRO A 284 3.61 21.04 16.49
CA PRO A 284 4.56 21.90 15.79
C PRO A 284 5.03 21.25 14.47
N PRO A 285 5.44 22.04 13.48
CA PRO A 285 5.90 21.51 12.21
C PRO A 285 7.21 20.72 12.35
N GLU A 286 7.36 19.67 11.54
CA GLU A 286 8.63 18.93 11.43
C GLU A 286 9.72 19.85 10.88
N THR A 287 10.92 19.75 11.44
CA THR A 287 12.12 20.34 10.83
C THR A 287 12.50 19.54 9.59
N MET A 288 12.02 19.99 8.43
CA MET A 288 12.11 19.30 7.14
C MET A 288 12.76 20.19 6.09
N LEU A 289 13.45 19.56 5.14
CA LEU A 289 13.96 20.17 3.91
C LEU A 289 13.52 19.33 2.71
N HIS A 290 13.48 19.98 1.55
CA HIS A 290 13.43 19.32 0.27
C HIS A 290 14.86 19.03 -0.19
N MET A 291 15.13 17.82 -0.66
CA MET A 291 16.49 17.34 -0.91
C MET A 291 16.60 16.65 -2.26
N SER A 292 17.72 16.84 -2.96
CA SER A 292 18.13 15.99 -4.07
C SER A 292 19.61 15.65 -3.95
N VAL A 293 19.97 14.42 -4.31
CA VAL A 293 21.35 13.92 -4.22
C VAL A 293 21.87 13.45 -5.58
N SER A 294 23.16 13.65 -5.81
CA SER A 294 23.93 12.98 -6.85
C SER A 294 25.22 12.43 -6.25
N ASP A 295 25.27 11.13 -6.03
CA ASP A 295 26.41 10.36 -5.58
C ASP A 295 26.66 9.22 -6.57
N ARG A 296 27.55 9.47 -7.52
CA ARG A 296 27.82 8.54 -8.63
C ARG A 296 28.51 7.27 -8.16
N GLU A 297 29.36 7.37 -7.16
CA GLU A 297 30.14 6.23 -6.63
C GLU A 297 29.24 5.20 -5.98
N ARG A 298 28.26 5.68 -5.19
CA ARG A 298 27.30 4.82 -4.49
C ARG A 298 26.06 4.56 -5.32
N ARG A 299 26.01 5.06 -6.55
CA ARG A 299 24.88 4.95 -7.49
C ARG A 299 23.57 5.45 -6.89
N ARG A 300 23.64 6.54 -6.11
CA ARG A 300 22.48 7.21 -5.51
C ARG A 300 22.30 8.53 -6.24
N HIS A 301 21.32 8.60 -7.13
CA HIS A 301 20.96 9.82 -7.83
C HIS A 301 19.44 9.95 -7.79
N ASP A 302 18.97 11.14 -7.45
CA ASP A 302 17.55 11.45 -7.52
C ASP A 302 17.22 12.12 -8.85
N ASP A 303 16.17 11.63 -9.50
CA ASP A 303 15.58 12.31 -10.66
C ASP A 303 14.67 13.49 -10.25
N ALA A 304 14.31 13.58 -8.97
CA ALA A 304 13.42 14.59 -8.42
C ALA A 304 13.75 14.90 -6.96
N VAL A 305 13.47 16.14 -6.56
CA VAL A 305 13.56 16.59 -5.16
C VAL A 305 12.58 15.80 -4.29
N HIS A 306 12.98 15.35 -3.10
CA HIS A 306 12.13 14.63 -2.17
C HIS A 306 12.21 15.21 -0.76
N PRO A 307 11.14 15.07 0.06
CA PRO A 307 11.10 15.64 1.40
C PRO A 307 11.87 14.77 2.41
N GLU A 308 12.77 15.36 3.19
CA GLU A 308 13.61 14.68 4.18
C GLU A 308 13.69 15.50 5.48
N ASN A 309 13.75 14.82 6.63
CA ASN A 309 13.90 15.52 7.90
C ASN A 309 15.36 15.92 8.17
N LEU A 310 15.60 16.81 9.13
CA LEU A 310 16.95 17.31 9.43
C LEU A 310 17.94 16.17 9.68
N ASP A 311 17.58 15.18 10.50
CA ASP A 311 18.46 14.06 10.80
C ASP A 311 18.79 13.24 9.55
N GLY A 312 17.82 13.05 8.66
CA GLY A 312 18.00 12.44 7.35
C GLY A 312 18.96 13.23 6.47
N CYS A 313 18.77 14.55 6.35
CA CYS A 313 19.64 15.42 5.58
C CYS A 313 21.10 15.35 6.07
N LEU A 314 21.32 15.36 7.39
CA LEU A 314 22.66 15.25 7.98
C LEU A 314 23.26 13.85 7.77
N ARG A 315 22.47 12.78 7.84
CA ARG A 315 22.94 11.43 7.47
C ARG A 315 23.37 11.37 6.00
N TRP A 316 22.62 12.00 5.10
CA TRP A 316 22.97 12.07 3.68
C TRP A 316 24.26 12.83 3.44
N LEU A 317 24.44 13.99 4.07
CA LEU A 317 25.68 14.77 3.98
C LEU A 317 26.90 13.95 4.45
N ARG A 318 26.84 13.36 5.65
CA ARG A 318 27.91 12.51 6.20
C ARG A 318 28.21 11.29 5.33
N ALA A 319 27.17 10.79 4.67
CA ALA A 319 27.28 9.68 3.74
C ALA A 319 27.48 10.15 2.29
N LEU A 320 27.84 11.38 1.97
CA LEU A 320 28.14 11.76 0.59
C LEU A 320 29.57 11.32 0.25
N ALA A 321 29.76 10.52 -0.82
CA ALA A 321 31.08 10.02 -1.15
C ALA A 321 32.03 11.16 -1.61
N PRO A 322 33.29 11.23 -1.11
CA PRO A 322 34.19 12.37 -1.27
C PRO A 322 34.84 12.47 -2.65
N SER A 323 34.02 12.45 -3.70
CA SER A 323 34.46 12.51 -5.09
C SER A 323 33.90 13.72 -5.81
N ALA A 324 34.76 14.35 -6.61
CA ALA A 324 34.46 15.60 -7.30
C ALA A 324 33.15 15.52 -8.09
N GLY A 325 32.27 16.48 -7.88
CA GLY A 325 30.96 16.58 -8.51
C GLY A 325 29.84 15.77 -7.85
N ASN A 326 30.11 15.03 -6.77
CA ASN A 326 29.05 14.51 -5.91
C ASN A 326 28.45 15.66 -5.09
N PHE A 327 27.12 15.77 -5.02
CA PHE A 327 26.46 16.89 -4.38
C PHE A 327 25.16 16.51 -3.67
N LEU A 328 24.73 17.44 -2.81
CA LEU A 328 23.44 17.48 -2.13
C LEU A 328 22.86 18.89 -2.31
N VAL A 329 21.63 19.01 -2.81
CA VAL A 329 20.88 20.26 -2.84
C VAL A 329 19.76 20.18 -1.83
N LEU A 330 19.63 21.22 -1.01
CA LEU A 330 18.66 21.32 0.07
C LEU A 330 17.89 22.62 -0.06
N GLU A 331 16.57 22.54 -0.02
CA GLU A 331 15.64 23.66 -0.15
C GLU A 331 14.74 23.73 1.09
N ALA A 332 14.62 24.93 1.66
CA ALA A 332 13.76 25.23 2.80
C ALA A 332 12.35 25.61 2.35
N ARG A 333 11.43 25.74 3.32
CA ARG A 333 10.04 26.11 3.05
C ARG A 333 9.94 27.51 2.42
N SER A 334 10.82 28.42 2.81
CA SER A 334 10.94 29.76 2.27
C SER A 334 11.46 29.82 0.82
N GLY A 335 11.87 28.68 0.25
CA GLY A 335 12.55 28.60 -1.05
C GLY A 335 14.06 28.89 -0.95
N GLY A 336 14.60 29.09 0.25
CA GLY A 336 16.03 29.23 0.46
C GLY A 336 16.77 27.93 0.12
N VAL A 337 17.85 28.03 -0.65
CA VAL A 337 18.61 26.84 -1.11
C VAL A 337 20.04 26.85 -0.59
N VAL A 338 20.51 25.69 -0.12
CA VAL A 338 21.91 25.39 0.14
C VAL A 338 22.31 24.19 -0.71
N GLN A 339 23.41 24.32 -1.45
CA GLN A 339 24.04 23.22 -2.16
C GLN A 339 25.39 22.90 -1.51
N VAL A 340 25.65 21.62 -1.31
CA VAL A 340 26.92 21.11 -0.82
C VAL A 340 27.49 20.14 -1.86
N MET A 341 28.73 20.33 -2.28
CA MET A 341 29.36 19.55 -3.33
C MET A 341 30.81 19.24 -3.00
N TRP A 342 31.27 18.03 -3.31
CA TRP A 342 32.69 17.73 -3.28
C TRP A 342 33.40 18.33 -4.50
N HIS A 343 34.42 19.15 -4.25
CA HIS A 343 35.32 19.70 -5.24
C HIS A 343 36.64 18.91 -5.32
N GLU A 344 37.50 19.27 -6.27
CA GLU A 344 38.82 18.67 -6.42
C GLU A 344 39.66 18.77 -5.14
N GLY A 345 40.35 17.68 -4.81
CA GLY A 345 41.20 17.55 -3.63
C GLY A 345 40.45 17.23 -2.33
N GLU A 346 39.30 16.55 -2.40
CA GLU A 346 38.48 16.16 -1.24
C GLU A 346 38.12 17.37 -0.35
N ARG A 347 37.73 18.48 -0.98
CA ARG A 347 37.26 19.68 -0.28
C ARG A 347 35.78 19.87 -0.50
N LEU A 348 35.06 20.16 0.59
CA LEU A 348 33.63 20.37 0.55
C LEU A 348 33.35 21.83 0.19
N TRP A 349 32.66 22.05 -0.91
CA TRP A 349 32.17 23.36 -1.34
C TRP A 349 30.71 23.52 -0.88
N LEU A 350 30.40 24.65 -0.26
CA LEU A 350 29.04 25.01 0.11
C LEU A 350 28.66 26.34 -0.51
N GLU A 351 27.51 26.37 -1.16
CA GLU A 351 27.00 27.57 -1.82
C GLU A 351 25.49 27.74 -1.65
N THR A 352 25.03 28.96 -1.89
CA THR A 352 23.62 29.28 -2.10
C THR A 352 23.44 29.91 -3.48
N PRO A 353 22.58 29.35 -4.35
CA PRO A 353 22.24 29.97 -5.61
C PRO A 353 21.30 31.17 -5.38
N GLU A 354 21.50 32.26 -6.13
CA GLU A 354 20.60 33.43 -6.19
C GLU A 354 20.08 33.63 -7.62
N PRO A 355 19.08 32.84 -8.05
CA PRO A 355 18.60 32.87 -9.44
C PRO A 355 18.14 34.24 -9.90
N GLU A 356 17.49 35.04 -9.03
CA GLU A 356 17.01 36.37 -9.42
C GLU A 356 18.15 37.35 -9.73
N ARG A 357 19.33 37.12 -9.14
CA ARG A 357 20.54 37.93 -9.33
C ARG A 357 21.53 37.28 -10.31
N ARG A 358 21.17 36.13 -10.87
CA ARG A 358 21.98 35.33 -11.80
C ARG A 358 23.40 35.04 -11.27
N ARG A 359 23.51 34.74 -9.97
CA ARG A 359 24.80 34.48 -9.32
C ARG A 359 24.68 33.40 -8.25
N TRP A 360 25.80 32.81 -7.88
CA TRP A 360 25.94 31.97 -6.70
C TRP A 360 26.92 32.62 -5.71
N ARG A 361 26.81 32.26 -4.43
CA ARG A 361 27.75 32.65 -3.39
C ARG A 361 28.14 31.45 -2.56
N GLY A 362 29.43 31.21 -2.36
CA GLY A 362 29.90 30.02 -1.67
C GLY A 362 31.37 30.06 -1.28
N ARG A 363 31.80 29.05 -0.51
CA ARG A 363 33.20 28.82 -0.19
C ARG A 363 33.46 27.35 0.14
N HIS A 364 34.74 26.99 0.25
CA HIS A 364 35.11 25.71 0.84
C HIS A 364 34.85 25.74 2.36
N VAL A 365 34.30 24.65 2.88
CA VAL A 365 33.86 24.50 4.27
C VAL A 365 34.33 23.18 4.86
N ALA A 366 34.42 23.11 6.18
CA ALA A 366 34.48 21.84 6.91
C ALA A 366 33.10 21.16 6.92
N LEU A 367 33.06 19.86 7.26
CA LEU A 367 31.82 19.11 7.36
C LEU A 367 30.89 19.71 8.43
N GLU A 368 31.45 20.12 9.57
CA GLU A 368 30.71 20.70 10.70
C GLU A 368 30.07 22.05 10.34
N GLU A 369 30.75 22.84 9.51
CA GLU A 369 30.21 24.10 8.99
C GLU A 369 29.02 23.83 8.05
N ALA A 370 29.13 22.83 7.19
CA ALA A 370 28.03 22.40 6.33
C ALA A 370 26.83 21.90 7.16
N GLU A 371 27.06 21.05 8.17
CA GLU A 371 26.00 20.59 9.09
C GLU A 371 25.31 21.75 9.81
N ARG A 372 26.07 22.77 10.24
CA ARG A 372 25.52 23.97 10.86
C ARG A 372 24.63 24.74 9.89
N MET A 373 25.07 24.96 8.66
CA MET A 373 24.28 25.68 7.65
C MET A 373 22.97 24.96 7.30
N ILE A 374 23.01 23.64 7.16
CA ILE A 374 21.81 22.80 6.95
C ILE A 374 20.86 22.89 8.14
N THR A 375 21.41 22.86 9.37
CA THR A 375 20.61 22.97 10.59
C THR A 375 19.89 24.32 10.67
N ILE A 376 20.59 25.42 10.36
CA ILE A 376 19.98 26.76 10.33
C ILE A 376 18.91 26.81 9.23
N LEU A 377 19.21 26.28 8.04
CA LEU A 377 18.25 26.23 6.93
C LEU A 377 16.96 25.51 7.34
N ALA A 378 17.06 24.36 8.01
CA ALA A 378 15.92 23.56 8.37
C ALA A 378 15.12 24.13 9.56
N ARG A 379 15.80 24.67 10.58
CA ARG A 379 15.17 25.12 11.83
C ARG A 379 14.69 26.56 11.78
N GLU A 380 15.42 27.42 11.08
CA GLU A 380 15.18 28.86 11.03
C GLU A 380 14.60 29.29 9.68
N ASP A 381 14.44 28.36 8.74
CA ASP A 381 13.87 28.58 7.40
C ASP A 381 14.54 29.74 6.63
N ARG A 382 15.86 29.89 6.81
CA ARG A 382 16.66 30.96 6.20
C ARG A 382 18.04 30.48 5.74
N VAL A 383 18.57 31.15 4.73
CA VAL A 383 19.92 30.91 4.21
C VAL A 383 20.94 31.71 5.03
N ALA A 384 21.83 31.02 5.74
CA ALA A 384 22.84 31.64 6.60
C ALA A 384 24.27 31.62 6.04
N VAL A 385 24.43 31.35 4.74
CA VAL A 385 25.75 31.22 4.07
C VAL A 385 26.61 32.48 4.27
N ASP A 386 26.00 33.67 4.37
CA ASP A 386 26.70 34.94 4.63
C ASP A 386 27.41 34.99 5.98
N GLU A 387 26.98 34.20 6.96
CA GLU A 387 27.63 34.11 8.28
C GLU A 387 28.97 33.36 8.23
N LEU A 388 29.25 32.64 7.14
CA LEU A 388 30.49 31.88 6.98
C LEU A 388 31.71 32.77 6.69
N GLY A 389 31.51 34.00 6.20
CA GLY A 389 32.59 34.90 5.75
C GLY A 389 33.32 34.41 4.50
N ASP A 390 34.17 35.28 3.94
CA ASP A 390 35.09 34.98 2.82
C ASP A 390 34.45 34.25 1.63
N LEU A 391 33.24 34.68 1.26
CA LEU A 391 32.48 34.08 0.16
C LEU A 391 33.02 34.51 -1.19
N GLU A 392 33.19 33.54 -2.08
CA GLU A 392 33.34 33.77 -3.51
C GLU A 392 31.96 34.02 -4.13
N THR A 393 31.91 34.85 -5.17
CA THR A 393 30.71 35.11 -5.96
C THR A 393 31.00 34.82 -7.42
N GLY A 394 30.17 33.98 -8.05
CA GLY A 394 30.24 33.72 -9.49
C GLY A 394 28.90 33.94 -10.17
N ALA A 395 28.92 34.16 -11.48
CA ALA A 395 27.71 34.25 -12.31
C ALA A 395 27.33 32.85 -12.82
N PHE A 396 26.03 32.63 -13.08
CA PHE A 396 25.54 31.43 -13.77
C PHE A 396 25.78 31.48 -15.28
#